data_AF-A0A8X6UPF6-F1
#
_entry.id   AF-A0A8X6UPF6-F1
#
_cell.length_a   1.000
_cell.length_b   1.000
_cell.length_c   1.000
_cell.angle_alpha   90.00
_cell.angle_beta   90.00
_cell.angle_gamma   90.00
#
_symmetry.space_group_name_H-M   'P 1'
#
loop_
_entity.id
_entity.type
_entity.pdbx_description
1 polymer ?
#
loop_
_entity_poly.entity_id
_entity_poly.type
_entity_poly.pdbx_seq_one_letter_code
_entity_poly.pdbx_strand_id
1 'polypeptide(L)'
;MFCAICKDRLNSVVEVVSTECGHVFHSECLFKRIEDSKTCPECQKPISRENITKLYINIDPNDEFDAAFVESNIRSLNRSLMEKEAELNISLDHLKELQLQAANEEKKADMNRQRQLYLQYELLCVNREYAALTALEKEVKKLKRENKRLIGKIALNHNICPRYVEEDLHAIHSNITANIGNTELVPRRSLFKKKALSCTEMIRPKDKRGFKPSAK
;
A
#
# COMPACT_ATOMS: atom_id res chain seq x y z
N MET A 1 5.00 -46.07 34.58
CA MET A 1 3.97 -45.44 35.43
C MET A 1 4.52 -44.12 36.00
N PHE A 2 3.67 -43.10 36.14
CA PHE A 2 4.04 -41.76 36.62
C PHE A 2 3.18 -41.39 37.84
N CYS A 3 3.72 -40.61 38.77
CA CYS A 3 2.97 -40.07 39.90
C CYS A 3 2.08 -38.91 39.42
N ALA A 4 0.76 -38.97 39.63
CA ALA A 4 -0.15 -37.92 39.16
C ALA A 4 0.03 -36.56 39.87
N ILE A 5 0.77 -36.51 41.00
CA ILE A 5 1.00 -35.30 41.79
C ILE A 5 2.15 -34.47 41.20
N CYS A 6 3.35 -35.06 41.06
CA CYS A 6 4.53 -34.36 40.52
C CYS A 6 4.73 -34.57 39.01
N LYS A 7 4.03 -35.56 38.41
CA LYS A 7 4.17 -36.00 37.02
C LYS A 7 5.51 -36.66 36.68
N ASP A 8 6.30 -37.02 37.70
CA ASP A 8 7.56 -37.75 37.52
C ASP A 8 7.36 -39.28 37.55
N ARG A 9 8.37 -40.00 37.04
CA ARG A 9 8.34 -41.48 37.00
C ARG A 9 8.36 -42.07 38.41
N LEU A 10 7.52 -43.08 38.61
CA LEU A 10 7.66 -44.00 39.73
C LEU A 10 8.85 -44.92 39.42
N ASN A 11 9.89 -44.89 40.25
CA ASN A 11 11.09 -45.70 40.09
C ASN A 11 11.38 -46.50 41.36
N SER A 12 12.34 -47.43 41.31
CA SER A 12 12.75 -48.25 42.45
C SER A 12 13.61 -47.50 43.48
N VAL A 13 14.08 -46.30 43.13
CA VAL A 13 14.96 -45.47 43.99
C VAL A 13 14.14 -44.69 45.01
N VAL A 14 12.97 -44.20 44.61
CA VAL A 14 12.08 -43.41 45.46
C VAL A 14 10.99 -44.31 46.02
N GLU A 15 10.66 -44.16 47.30
CA GLU A 15 9.60 -44.96 47.91
C GLU A 15 8.25 -44.70 47.22
N VAL A 16 7.62 -45.77 46.75
CA VAL A 16 6.31 -45.74 46.10
C VAL A 16 5.27 -46.33 47.04
N VAL A 17 4.10 -45.71 47.10
CA VAL A 17 2.98 -46.13 47.94
C VAL A 17 1.71 -46.25 47.13
N SER A 18 0.88 -47.22 47.49
CA SER A 18 -0.49 -47.37 46.99
C SER A 18 -1.48 -47.04 48.08
N THR A 19 -2.62 -46.52 47.66
CA THR A 19 -3.79 -46.28 48.49
C THR A 19 -4.75 -47.45 48.39
N GLU A 20 -5.66 -47.63 49.35
CA GLU A 20 -6.72 -48.67 49.27
C GLU A 20 -7.57 -48.60 48.00
N CYS A 21 -7.69 -47.41 47.39
CA CYS A 21 -8.39 -47.25 46.14
C CYS A 21 -7.60 -47.72 44.89
N GLY A 22 -6.34 -48.14 45.06
CA GLY A 22 -5.49 -48.69 44.01
C GLY A 22 -4.61 -47.67 43.28
N HIS A 23 -4.73 -46.37 43.57
CA HIS A 23 -3.86 -45.35 42.97
C HIS A 23 -2.51 -45.28 43.66
N VAL A 24 -1.46 -45.01 42.87
CA VAL A 24 -0.06 -45.15 43.25
C VAL A 24 0.68 -43.81 43.11
N PHE A 25 1.46 -43.44 44.12
CA PHE A 25 2.17 -42.16 44.19
C PHE A 25 3.55 -42.33 44.81
N HIS A 26 4.45 -41.35 44.64
CA HIS A 26 5.62 -41.26 45.53
C HIS A 26 5.14 -41.02 46.97
N SER A 27 5.82 -41.66 47.92
CA SER A 27 5.57 -41.55 49.36
C SER A 27 5.46 -40.09 49.79
N GLU A 28 6.48 -39.29 49.51
CA GLU A 28 6.53 -37.87 49.87
C GLU A 28 5.41 -37.04 49.22
N CYS A 29 5.12 -37.30 47.94
CA CYS A 29 4.07 -36.61 47.22
C CYS A 29 2.69 -36.88 47.85
N LEU A 30 2.40 -38.13 48.18
CA LEU A 30 1.13 -38.50 48.81
C LEU A 30 1.02 -37.94 50.23
N PHE A 31 2.05 -38.11 51.07
CA PHE A 31 2.01 -37.66 52.46
C PHE A 31 1.79 -36.16 52.58
N LYS A 32 2.48 -35.36 51.75
CA LYS A 32 2.26 -33.91 51.69
C LYS A 32 0.83 -33.55 51.29
N ARG A 33 0.21 -34.30 50.39
CA ARG A 33 -1.13 -34.00 49.86
C ARG A 33 -2.27 -34.39 50.81
N ILE A 34 -2.09 -35.47 51.57
CA ILE A 34 -3.10 -35.93 52.53
C ILE A 34 -3.07 -35.18 53.86
N GLU A 35 -2.01 -34.42 54.15
CA GLU A 35 -2.00 -33.46 55.26
C GLU A 35 -3.11 -32.41 55.11
N ASP A 36 -3.37 -31.96 53.88
CA ASP A 36 -4.39 -30.94 53.61
C ASP A 36 -5.82 -31.51 53.50
N SER A 37 -5.99 -32.60 52.73
CA SER A 37 -7.32 -33.03 52.27
C SER A 37 -7.76 -34.41 52.74
N LYS A 38 -6.84 -35.25 53.23
CA LYS A 38 -7.11 -36.66 53.60
C LYS A 38 -7.88 -37.46 52.53
N THR A 39 -7.72 -37.11 51.26
CA THR A 39 -8.39 -37.77 50.12
C THR A 39 -7.42 -38.12 49.01
N CYS A 40 -7.76 -39.14 48.22
CA CYS A 40 -7.00 -39.55 47.04
C CYS A 40 -6.96 -38.43 45.99
N PRO A 41 -5.79 -38.03 45.49
CA PRO A 41 -5.68 -36.99 44.46
C PRO A 41 -6.39 -37.32 43.14
N GLU A 42 -6.55 -38.61 42.83
CA GLU A 42 -7.12 -39.05 41.55
C GLU A 42 -8.63 -39.34 41.64
N CYS A 43 -9.10 -39.94 42.74
CA CYS A 43 -10.50 -40.38 42.85
C CYS A 43 -11.24 -39.85 44.08
N GLN A 44 -10.61 -38.99 44.88
CA GLN A 44 -11.19 -38.31 46.07
C GLN A 44 -11.71 -39.23 47.18
N LYS A 45 -11.48 -40.55 47.10
CA LYS A 45 -11.78 -41.48 48.18
C LYS A 45 -10.96 -41.12 49.44
N PRO A 46 -11.54 -41.27 50.65
CA PRO A 46 -10.83 -40.94 51.89
C PRO A 46 -9.59 -41.82 52.06
N ILE A 47 -8.51 -41.23 52.57
CA ILE A 47 -7.24 -41.90 52.87
C ILE A 47 -6.91 -41.67 54.33
N SER A 48 -6.62 -42.75 55.05
CA SER A 48 -5.95 -42.71 56.35
C SER A 48 -4.47 -43.10 56.18
N ARG A 49 -3.59 -42.65 57.08
CA ARG A 49 -2.16 -43.03 57.05
C ARG A 49 -1.94 -44.52 57.27
N GLU A 50 -2.87 -45.18 57.94
CA GLU A 50 -2.84 -46.62 58.25
C GLU A 50 -3.17 -47.48 57.02
N ASN A 51 -3.90 -46.90 56.05
CA ASN A 51 -4.40 -47.57 54.86
C ASN A 51 -3.53 -47.32 53.62
N ILE A 52 -2.24 -47.01 53.84
CA ILE A 52 -1.24 -46.75 52.80
C ILE A 52 -0.27 -47.92 52.76
N THR A 53 -0.18 -48.58 51.61
CA THR A 53 0.67 -49.76 51.41
C THR A 53 1.91 -49.36 50.65
N LYS A 54 3.10 -49.57 51.25
CA LYS A 54 4.37 -49.41 50.55
C LYS A 54 4.50 -50.47 49.46
N LEU A 55 4.78 -50.04 48.23
CA LEU A 55 5.02 -50.91 47.09
C LEU A 55 6.52 -51.06 46.86
N TYR A 56 6.97 -52.29 46.67
CA TYR A 56 8.33 -52.62 46.22
C TYR A 56 8.25 -52.96 44.73
N ILE A 57 8.51 -51.98 43.89
CA ILE A 57 8.48 -52.17 42.43
C ILE A 57 9.86 -52.62 41.98
N ASN A 58 9.93 -53.84 41.43
CA ASN A 58 11.14 -54.33 40.80
C ASN A 58 11.12 -53.85 39.34
N ILE A 59 11.58 -52.63 39.13
CA ILE A 59 11.76 -52.06 37.78
C ILE A 59 13.13 -52.53 37.33
N ASP A 60 13.17 -53.35 36.29
CA ASP A 60 14.42 -53.68 35.64
C ASP A 60 15.03 -52.36 35.11
N PRO A 61 16.20 -51.93 35.61
CA PRO A 61 16.86 -50.74 35.08
C PRO A 61 17.24 -50.88 33.60
N ASN A 62 17.18 -52.11 33.04
CA ASN A 62 17.36 -52.43 31.63
C ASN A 62 16.05 -52.56 30.84
N ASP A 63 14.88 -52.14 31.34
CA ASP A 63 13.74 -51.85 30.45
C ASP A 63 14.18 -50.72 29.52
N GLU A 64 14.78 -51.12 28.39
CA GLU A 64 15.58 -50.30 27.50
C GLU A 64 14.80 -49.06 27.14
N PHE A 65 15.34 -47.91 27.54
CA PHE A 65 15.01 -46.67 26.88
C PHE A 65 15.40 -46.88 25.42
N ASP A 66 14.41 -47.07 24.54
CA ASP A 66 14.64 -47.32 23.11
C ASP A 66 15.26 -46.05 22.50
N ALA A 67 16.58 -45.97 22.63
CA ALA A 67 17.38 -44.86 22.17
C ALA A 67 17.22 -44.71 20.65
N ALA A 68 16.98 -45.82 19.93
CA ALA A 68 16.71 -45.79 18.50
C ALA A 68 15.36 -45.13 18.18
N PHE A 69 14.31 -45.35 19.00
CA PHE A 69 13.04 -44.65 18.86
C PHE A 69 13.19 -43.14 19.08
N VAL A 70 13.91 -42.74 20.14
CA VAL A 70 14.15 -41.32 20.43
C VAL A 70 15.00 -40.67 19.35
N GLU A 71 16.04 -41.36 18.88
CA GLU A 71 16.91 -40.87 17.80
C GLU A 71 16.15 -40.76 16.47
N SER A 72 15.25 -41.69 16.17
CA SER A 72 14.35 -41.61 15.01
C SER A 72 13.43 -40.39 15.09
N ASN A 73 12.84 -40.12 16.26
CA ASN A 73 12.02 -38.93 16.47
C ASN A 73 12.81 -37.64 16.32
N ILE A 74 14.03 -37.58 16.86
CA ILE A 74 14.93 -36.43 16.70
C ILE A 74 15.24 -36.19 15.22
N ARG A 75 15.58 -37.23 14.46
CA ARG A 75 15.83 -37.12 13.02
C ARG A 75 14.60 -36.64 12.26
N SER A 76 13.42 -37.16 12.60
CA SER A 76 12.17 -36.75 11.97
C SER A 76 11.84 -35.28 12.24
N LEU A 77 11.92 -34.86 13.51
CA LEU A 77 11.69 -33.48 13.93
C LEU A 77 12.69 -32.51 13.30
N ASN A 78 13.98 -32.88 13.25
CA ASN A 78 15.01 -32.06 12.61
C ASN A 78 14.73 -31.86 11.12
N ARG A 79 14.26 -32.89 10.41
CA ARG A 79 13.85 -32.76 9.01
C ARG A 79 12.68 -31.79 8.85
N SER A 80 11.63 -31.95 9.67
CA SER A 80 10.47 -31.03 9.62
C SER A 80 10.85 -29.59 9.98
N LEU A 81 11.80 -29.40 10.91
CA LEU A 81 12.32 -28.08 11.23
C LEU A 81 13.03 -27.46 10.03
N MET A 82 13.94 -28.20 9.38
CA MET A 82 14.68 -27.75 8.20
C MET A 82 13.74 -27.39 7.04
N GLU A 83 12.69 -28.19 6.81
CA GLU A 83 11.66 -27.90 5.81
C GLU A 83 10.94 -26.58 6.11
N LYS A 84 10.56 -26.35 7.37
CA LYS A 84 9.89 -25.11 7.77
C LYS A 84 10.81 -23.90 7.75
N GLU A 85 12.09 -24.05 8.07
CA GLU A 85 13.09 -22.99 7.93
C GLU A 85 13.26 -22.59 6.45
N ALA A 86 13.30 -23.55 5.54
CA ALA A 86 13.35 -23.28 4.10
C ALA A 86 12.08 -22.57 3.60
N GLU A 87 10.90 -23.07 3.97
CA GLU A 87 9.61 -22.43 3.65
C GLU A 87 9.52 -20.99 4.17
N LEU A 88 10.00 -20.76 5.40
CA LEU A 88 10.01 -19.43 6.01
C LEU A 88 10.92 -18.47 5.24
N ASN A 89 12.12 -18.92 4.85
CA ASN A 89 13.06 -18.10 4.07
C ASN A 89 12.48 -17.71 2.71
N ILE A 90 11.84 -18.65 2.00
CA ILE A 90 11.15 -18.38 0.73
C ILE A 90 10.03 -17.36 0.94
N SER A 91 9.25 -17.52 2.00
CA SER A 91 8.15 -16.60 2.33
C SER A 91 8.67 -15.19 2.65
N LEU A 92 9.78 -15.09 3.38
CA LEU A 92 10.43 -13.81 3.69
C LEU A 92 10.94 -13.10 2.44
N ASP A 93 11.53 -13.83 1.50
CA ASP A 93 12.00 -13.24 0.24
C ASP A 93 10.83 -12.76 -0.62
N HIS A 94 9.75 -13.54 -0.70
CA HIS A 94 8.54 -13.12 -1.40
C HIS A 94 7.90 -11.86 -0.77
N LEU A 95 7.90 -11.76 0.57
CA LEU A 95 7.42 -10.57 1.26
C LEU A 95 8.25 -9.33 0.91
N LYS A 96 9.58 -9.44 0.82
CA LYS A 96 10.46 -8.32 0.40
C LYS A 96 10.17 -7.89 -1.03
N GLU A 97 9.98 -8.85 -1.94
CA GLU A 97 9.62 -8.55 -3.33
C GLU A 97 8.29 -7.80 -3.42
N LEU A 98 7.26 -8.27 -2.71
CA LEU A 98 5.95 -7.62 -2.68
C LEU A 98 6.02 -6.20 -2.09
N GLN A 99 6.82 -5.99 -1.04
CA GLN A 99 7.04 -4.65 -0.48
C GLN A 99 7.70 -3.71 -1.50
N LEU A 100 8.69 -4.19 -2.26
CA LEU A 100 9.33 -3.41 -3.31
C LEU A 100 8.37 -3.08 -4.46
N GLN A 101 7.53 -4.04 -4.84
CA GLN A 101 6.49 -3.84 -5.86
C GLN A 101 5.47 -2.79 -5.41
N ALA A 102 4.94 -2.90 -4.19
CA ALA A 102 4.00 -1.94 -3.62
C ALA A 102 4.59 -0.52 -3.59
N ALA A 103 5.85 -0.36 -3.15
CA ALA A 103 6.53 0.93 -3.15
C ALA A 103 6.72 1.52 -4.57
N ASN A 104 6.96 0.67 -5.57
CA ASN A 104 7.07 1.09 -6.96
C ASN A 104 5.71 1.48 -7.56
N GLU A 105 4.65 0.77 -7.20
CA GLU A 105 3.28 1.09 -7.62
C GLU A 105 2.81 2.40 -7.01
N GLU A 106 3.09 2.65 -5.73
CA GLU A 106 2.79 3.91 -5.05
C GLU A 106 3.48 5.09 -5.76
N LYS A 107 4.77 4.96 -6.09
CA LYS A 107 5.50 5.98 -6.88
C LYS A 107 4.89 6.21 -8.27
N LYS A 108 4.46 5.15 -8.96
CA LYS A 108 3.80 5.26 -10.27
C LYS A 108 2.43 5.95 -10.14
N ALA A 109 1.66 5.62 -9.11
CA ALA A 109 0.37 6.23 -8.83
C ALA A 109 0.52 7.74 -8.54
N ASP A 110 1.51 8.11 -7.73
CA ASP A 110 1.82 9.52 -7.45
C ASP A 110 2.25 10.29 -8.70
N MET A 111 3.11 9.71 -9.52
CA MET A 111 3.53 10.30 -10.79
C MET A 111 2.35 10.51 -11.75
N ASN A 112 1.47 9.50 -11.86
CA ASN A 112 0.26 9.59 -12.66
C ASN A 112 -0.71 10.65 -12.13
N ARG A 113 -0.87 10.75 -10.81
CA ARG A 113 -1.70 11.78 -10.16
C ARG A 113 -1.18 13.18 -10.45
N GLN A 114 0.14 13.40 -10.33
CA GLN A 114 0.75 14.69 -10.67
C GLN A 114 0.54 15.05 -12.14
N ARG A 115 0.73 14.09 -13.05
CA ARG A 115 0.48 14.29 -14.48
C ARG A 115 -1.00 14.62 -14.76
N GLN A 116 -1.93 13.96 -14.08
CA GLN A 116 -3.35 14.21 -14.22
C GLN A 116 -3.72 15.63 -13.77
N LEU A 117 -3.19 16.09 -12.63
CA LEU A 117 -3.40 17.46 -12.14
C LEU A 117 -2.85 18.50 -13.12
N TYR A 118 -1.67 18.25 -13.69
CA TYR A 118 -1.07 19.12 -14.70
C TYR A 118 -1.94 19.23 -15.95
N LEU A 119 -2.39 18.09 -16.50
CA LEU A 119 -3.26 18.06 -17.68
C LEU A 119 -4.62 18.72 -17.41
N GLN A 120 -5.17 18.56 -16.20
CA GLN A 120 -6.40 19.22 -15.80
C GLN A 120 -6.25 20.75 -15.80
N TYR A 121 -5.12 21.25 -15.32
CA TYR A 121 -4.80 22.68 -15.34
C TYR A 121 -4.64 23.22 -16.77
N GLU A 122 -3.92 22.51 -17.63
CA GLU A 122 -3.77 22.89 -19.04
C GLU A 122 -5.14 22.92 -19.75
N LEU A 123 -5.98 21.91 -19.54
CA LEU A 123 -7.32 21.84 -20.11
C LEU A 123 -8.18 23.03 -19.66
N LEU A 124 -8.10 23.42 -18.39
CA LEU A 124 -8.81 24.60 -17.87
C LEU A 124 -8.39 25.88 -18.61
N CYS A 125 -7.08 26.06 -18.84
CA CYS A 125 -6.55 27.22 -19.57
C CYS A 125 -7.06 27.25 -21.02
N VAL A 126 -6.95 26.11 -21.71
CA VAL A 126 -7.41 25.98 -23.10
C VAL A 126 -8.91 26.23 -23.21
N ASN A 127 -9.72 25.70 -22.28
CA ASN A 127 -11.17 25.94 -22.27
C ASN A 127 -11.53 27.42 -22.12
N ARG A 128 -10.77 28.16 -21.30
CA ARG A 128 -10.95 29.61 -21.14
C ARG A 128 -10.64 30.35 -22.44
N GLU A 129 -9.55 30.00 -23.11
CA GLU A 129 -9.16 30.59 -24.40
C GLU A 129 -10.19 30.28 -25.49
N TYR A 130 -10.64 29.02 -25.57
CA TYR A 130 -11.70 28.60 -26.49
C TYR A 130 -12.98 29.40 -26.27
N ALA A 131 -13.41 29.58 -25.02
CA ALA A 131 -14.58 30.40 -24.70
C ALA A 131 -14.44 31.85 -25.20
N ALA A 132 -13.27 32.47 -25.03
CA ALA A 132 -13.00 33.81 -25.55
C ALA A 132 -13.06 33.87 -27.09
N LEU A 133 -12.49 32.87 -27.77
CA LEU A 133 -12.56 32.76 -29.23
C LEU A 133 -13.99 32.62 -29.73
N THR A 134 -14.81 31.77 -29.10
CA THR A 134 -16.22 31.62 -29.49
C THR A 134 -17.03 32.90 -29.30
N ALA A 135 -16.69 33.74 -28.30
CA ALA A 135 -17.32 35.04 -28.11
C ALA A 135 -16.94 36.02 -29.22
N LEU A 136 -15.65 36.08 -29.59
CA LEU A 136 -15.17 36.89 -30.71
C LEU A 136 -15.79 36.47 -32.04
N GLU A 137 -15.92 35.18 -32.30
CA GLU A 137 -16.58 34.68 -33.51
C GLU A 137 -18.03 35.14 -33.64
N LYS A 138 -18.77 35.19 -32.52
CA LYS A 138 -20.14 35.72 -32.49
C LYS A 138 -20.16 37.21 -32.81
N GLU A 139 -19.24 37.99 -32.24
CA GLU A 139 -19.16 39.42 -32.48
C GLU A 139 -18.79 39.73 -33.93
N VAL A 140 -17.83 39.00 -34.51
CA VAL A 140 -17.48 39.11 -35.94
C VAL A 140 -18.69 38.80 -36.82
N LYS A 141 -19.48 37.77 -36.51
CA LYS A 141 -20.71 37.47 -37.25
C LYS A 141 -21.74 38.60 -37.16
N LYS A 142 -21.87 39.24 -35.99
CA LYS A 142 -22.76 40.38 -35.78
C LYS A 142 -22.31 41.61 -36.59
N LEU A 143 -21.04 42.00 -36.46
CA LEU A 143 -20.45 43.11 -37.21
C LEU A 143 -20.54 42.90 -38.73
N LYS A 144 -20.33 41.66 -39.20
CA LYS A 144 -20.52 41.31 -40.63
C LYS A 144 -21.96 41.56 -41.09
N ARG A 145 -22.97 41.24 -40.28
CA ARG A 145 -24.38 41.51 -40.61
C ARG A 145 -24.67 43.02 -40.62
N GLU A 146 -24.16 43.75 -39.64
CA GLU A 146 -24.33 45.20 -39.56
C GLU A 146 -23.66 45.93 -40.73
N ASN A 147 -22.42 45.55 -41.08
CA ASN A 147 -21.73 46.09 -42.25
C ASN A 147 -22.54 45.86 -43.54
N LYS A 148 -23.04 44.64 -43.77
CA LYS A 148 -23.92 44.35 -44.93
C LYS A 148 -25.16 45.25 -44.94
N ARG A 149 -25.78 45.48 -43.78
CA ARG A 149 -26.95 46.36 -43.64
C ARG A 149 -26.61 47.81 -43.95
N LEU A 150 -25.48 48.31 -43.45
CA LEU A 150 -25.02 49.69 -43.68
C LEU A 150 -24.68 49.93 -45.16
N ILE A 151 -23.98 48.98 -45.80
CA ILE A 151 -23.70 49.02 -47.24
C ILE A 151 -25.01 49.14 -48.04
N GLY A 152 -26.03 48.33 -47.71
CA GLY A 152 -27.34 48.43 -48.35
C GLY A 152 -28.01 49.79 -48.18
N LYS A 153 -27.94 50.40 -46.98
CA LYS A 153 -28.48 51.74 -46.73
C LYS A 153 -27.76 52.83 -47.52
N ILE A 154 -26.43 52.75 -47.62
CA ILE A 154 -25.62 53.71 -48.39
C ILE A 154 -25.98 53.64 -49.87
N ALA A 155 -26.09 52.43 -50.42
CA ALA A 155 -26.48 52.23 -51.83
C ALA A 155 -27.86 52.84 -52.13
N LEU A 156 -28.84 52.66 -51.24
CA LEU A 156 -30.18 53.24 -51.36
C LEU A 156 -30.18 54.77 -51.28
N ASN A 157 -29.40 55.37 -50.36
CA ASN A 157 -29.37 56.81 -50.15
C ASN A 157 -28.65 57.59 -51.27
N HIS A 158 -27.80 56.93 -52.05
CA HIS A 158 -27.01 57.59 -53.10
C HIS A 158 -27.47 57.24 -54.52
N ASN A 159 -28.53 56.44 -54.72
CA ASN A 159 -28.93 55.91 -56.03
C ASN A 159 -27.77 55.21 -56.78
N ILE A 160 -26.80 54.67 -56.03
CA ILE A 160 -25.66 53.94 -56.58
C ILE A 160 -26.01 52.45 -56.57
N CYS A 161 -25.96 51.81 -57.74
CA CYS A 161 -26.20 50.37 -57.85
C CYS A 161 -25.16 49.61 -56.99
N PRO A 162 -25.56 48.72 -56.07
CA PRO A 162 -24.66 48.04 -55.11
C PRO A 162 -23.44 47.35 -55.74
N ARG A 163 -23.53 46.93 -57.01
CA ARG A 163 -22.42 46.34 -57.78
C ARG A 163 -21.22 47.27 -57.95
N TYR A 164 -21.45 48.57 -58.14
CA TYR A 164 -20.36 49.54 -58.36
C TYR A 164 -19.52 49.76 -57.10
N VAL A 165 -20.10 49.62 -55.91
CA VAL A 165 -19.39 49.77 -54.64
C VAL A 165 -18.50 48.55 -54.34
N GLU A 166 -18.91 47.34 -54.73
CA GLU A 166 -18.12 46.11 -54.50
C GLU A 166 -16.89 46.01 -55.41
N GLU A 167 -16.97 46.54 -56.63
CA GLU A 167 -15.85 46.59 -57.60
C GLU A 167 -14.75 47.56 -57.13
N ASP A 168 -15.13 48.77 -56.70
CA ASP A 168 -14.19 49.75 -56.13
C ASP A 168 -13.56 49.24 -54.82
N LEU A 169 -14.34 48.56 -53.97
CA LEU A 169 -13.82 48.00 -52.72
C LEU A 169 -12.85 46.83 -52.98
N HIS A 170 -13.08 46.00 -54.01
CA HIS A 170 -12.14 44.96 -54.44
C HIS A 170 -10.85 45.55 -55.01
N ALA A 171 -10.94 46.61 -55.81
CA ALA A 171 -9.77 47.31 -56.35
C ALA A 171 -8.92 47.95 -55.24
N ILE A 172 -9.57 48.56 -54.23
CA ILE A 172 -8.90 49.11 -53.05
C ILE A 172 -8.30 47.98 -52.18
N HIS A 173 -9.02 46.88 -51.95
CA HIS A 173 -8.52 45.75 -51.17
C HIS A 173 -7.33 45.07 -51.84
N SER A 174 -7.35 44.93 -53.17
CA SER A 174 -6.22 44.40 -53.98
C SER A 174 -4.99 45.30 -53.89
N ASN A 175 -5.15 46.63 -53.96
CA ASN A 175 -4.05 47.59 -53.76
C ASN A 175 -3.49 47.55 -52.32
N ILE A 176 -4.35 47.39 -51.30
CA ILE A 176 -3.91 47.29 -49.91
C ILE A 176 -3.16 45.97 -49.66
N THR A 177 -3.66 44.84 -50.18
CA THR A 177 -2.98 43.53 -50.04
C THR A 177 -1.65 43.48 -50.78
N ALA A 178 -1.54 44.11 -51.95
CA ALA A 178 -0.28 44.27 -52.67
C ALA A 178 0.75 45.10 -51.88
N ASN A 179 0.31 46.12 -51.13
CA ASN A 179 1.19 46.94 -50.29
C ASN A 179 1.57 46.29 -48.95
N ILE A 180 0.70 45.49 -48.34
CA ILE A 180 1.01 44.77 -47.08
C ILE A 180 2.01 43.62 -47.30
N GLY A 181 2.03 43.01 -48.49
CA GLY A 181 3.01 41.98 -48.87
C GLY A 181 4.48 42.45 -48.82
N ASN A 182 4.72 43.77 -48.79
CA ASN A 182 6.06 44.37 -48.73
C ASN A 182 6.52 44.72 -47.30
N THR A 183 5.69 44.49 -46.27
CA THR A 183 6.11 44.65 -44.87
C THR A 183 6.38 43.29 -44.24
N GLU A 184 7.65 42.98 -43.99
CA GLU A 184 8.09 41.75 -43.32
C GLU A 184 7.39 41.58 -41.95
N LEU A 185 6.49 40.61 -41.87
CA LEU A 185 5.93 40.13 -40.60
C LEU A 185 6.99 39.34 -39.84
N VAL A 186 7.69 40.01 -38.92
CA VAL A 186 8.58 39.33 -37.95
C VAL A 186 7.74 38.36 -37.10
N PRO A 187 8.05 37.05 -37.06
CA PRO A 187 7.22 36.08 -36.34
C PRO A 187 7.29 36.28 -34.82
N ARG A 188 6.15 36.54 -34.18
CA ARG A 188 5.96 36.57 -32.71
C ARG A 188 6.07 35.16 -32.05
N ARG A 189 7.07 34.35 -32.40
CA ARG A 189 7.32 33.04 -31.74
C ARG A 189 8.05 33.14 -30.40
N SER A 190 8.57 34.32 -30.02
CA SER A 190 9.45 34.51 -28.85
C SER A 190 8.74 34.80 -27.51
N LEU A 191 7.42 35.04 -27.50
CA LEU A 191 6.70 35.40 -26.27
C LEU A 191 6.14 34.19 -25.50
N PHE A 192 5.78 33.09 -26.17
CA PHE A 192 5.23 31.90 -25.50
C PHE A 192 6.29 31.07 -24.76
N LYS A 193 7.53 30.98 -25.28
CA LYS A 193 8.62 30.25 -24.60
C LYS A 193 9.04 30.90 -23.28
N LYS A 194 9.01 32.25 -23.19
CA LYS A 194 9.40 32.97 -21.96
C LYS A 194 8.41 32.81 -20.81
N LYS A 195 7.11 32.68 -21.09
CA LYS A 195 6.08 32.40 -20.05
C LYS A 195 6.14 30.96 -19.53
N ALA A 196 6.47 29.99 -20.37
CA ALA A 196 6.65 28.60 -19.94
C ALA A 196 7.84 28.43 -18.99
N LEU A 197 8.94 29.17 -19.24
CA LEU A 197 10.14 29.17 -18.39
C LEU A 197 9.93 29.83 -17.01
N SER A 198 9.03 30.82 -16.87
CA SER A 198 8.76 31.43 -15.55
C SER A 198 7.79 30.62 -14.68
N CYS A 199 6.99 29.72 -15.28
CA CYS A 199 6.07 28.86 -14.52
C CYS A 199 6.76 27.60 -13.97
N THR A 200 7.79 27.07 -14.63
CA THR A 200 8.56 25.92 -14.13
C THR A 200 9.42 26.26 -12.90
N GLU A 201 9.77 27.54 -12.68
CA GLU A 201 10.49 27.98 -11.49
C GLU A 201 9.61 28.05 -10.23
N MET A 202 8.27 28.12 -10.36
CA MET A 202 7.34 28.16 -9.23
C MET A 202 6.99 26.77 -8.65
N ILE A 203 7.34 25.69 -9.35
CA ILE A 203 7.08 24.29 -8.93
C ILE A 203 8.39 23.57 -8.56
N ARG A 204 9.44 24.30 -8.15
CA ARG A 204 10.54 23.66 -7.42
C ARG A 204 10.13 23.51 -5.95
N PRO A 205 10.22 22.30 -5.35
CA PRO A 205 10.06 22.18 -3.91
C PRO A 205 11.16 23.02 -3.23
N LYS A 206 10.76 23.95 -2.36
CA LYS A 206 11.70 24.73 -1.56
C LYS A 206 12.54 23.76 -0.72
N ASP A 207 13.86 23.89 -0.80
CA ASP A 207 14.84 23.20 0.04
C ASP A 207 14.38 23.16 1.51
N LYS A 208 14.18 21.95 2.04
CA LYS A 208 14.13 21.70 3.48
C LYS A 208 15.55 21.86 4.04
N ARG A 209 15.95 23.10 4.32
CA ARG A 209 17.02 23.36 5.29
C ARG A 209 16.44 23.18 6.70
N GLY A 210 16.96 22.19 7.43
CA GLY A 210 16.88 22.16 8.89
C GLY A 210 16.28 20.88 9.48
N PHE A 211 17.04 19.79 9.48
CA PHE A 211 16.97 18.83 10.58
C PHE A 211 18.37 18.24 10.80
N LYS A 212 19.04 18.69 11.87
CA LYS A 212 20.27 18.06 12.38
C LYS A 212 19.85 16.85 13.22
N PRO A 213 20.41 15.64 13.02
CA PRO A 213 20.37 14.61 14.04
C PRO A 213 21.51 14.86 15.04
N SER A 214 21.16 14.99 16.31
CA SER A 214 22.10 14.91 17.44
C SER A 214 22.55 13.45 17.60
N ALA A 215 23.85 13.20 17.48
CA ALA A 215 24.44 11.94 17.90
C ALA A 215 24.71 11.98 19.41
N LYS A 216 24.11 11.04 20.14
CA LYS A 216 24.66 10.42 21.35
C LYS A 216 24.77 8.93 21.04
#